data_AF-A0A6I1K1S7-F1
#
_entry.id   AF-A0A6I1K1S7-F1
#
_cell.length_a   1.000
_cell.length_b   1.000
_cell.length_c   1.000
_cell.angle_alpha   90.00
_cell.angle_beta   90.00
_cell.angle_gamma   90.00
#
_symmetry.space_group_name_H-M   'P 1'
#
loop_
_entity.id
_entity.type
_entity.pdbx_description
1 polymer ?
#
loop_
_entity_poly.entity_id
_entity_poly.type
_entity_poly.pdbx_seq_one_letter_code
_entity_poly.pdbx_strand_id
1 'polypeptide(L)'
;MSEAVCLKCGTLKHGPWVRCHRCGHLPADVVDKAKHEMTSTHCLSQADLKTIAAQIQSGHPRHFDPRQLERFVAALRTTRLDSRTKEQLVANVVRWAVILGAGGGVFWFFHWLTR
;
A
#
# COMPACT_ATOMS: atom_id res chain seq x y z
N MET A 1 -1.60 -5.51 -14.93
CA MET A 1 -1.34 -6.39 -13.76
C MET A 1 0.15 -6.42 -13.53
N SER A 2 0.62 -6.40 -12.29
CA SER A 2 2.05 -6.50 -11.97
C SER A 2 2.42 -7.91 -11.53
N GLU A 3 3.55 -8.42 -12.00
CA GLU A 3 4.12 -9.70 -11.56
C GLU A 3 5.27 -9.44 -10.59
N ALA A 4 5.49 -10.34 -9.65
CA ALA A 4 6.60 -10.27 -8.71
C ALA A 4 7.14 -11.65 -8.38
N VAL A 5 8.42 -11.72 -8.00
CA VAL A 5 9.04 -12.98 -7.56
C VAL A 5 8.87 -13.14 -6.05
N CYS A 6 8.48 -14.33 -5.61
CA CYS A 6 8.49 -14.66 -4.18
C CYS A 6 9.94 -14.84 -3.70
N LEU A 7 10.37 -14.03 -2.73
CA LEU A 7 11.73 -14.09 -2.21
C LEU A 7 12.06 -15.36 -1.42
N LYS A 8 11.02 -16.11 -1.01
CA LYS A 8 11.18 -17.34 -0.23
C LYS A 8 11.36 -18.60 -1.07
N CYS A 9 10.69 -18.69 -2.22
CA CYS A 9 10.68 -19.89 -3.06
C CYS A 9 11.00 -19.63 -4.53
N GLY A 10 11.18 -18.37 -4.93
CA GLY A 10 11.49 -17.97 -6.30
C GLY A 10 10.35 -18.15 -7.30
N THR A 11 9.12 -18.42 -6.88
CA THR A 11 7.98 -18.54 -7.80
C THR A 11 7.39 -17.17 -8.13
N LEU A 12 7.04 -16.96 -9.41
CA LEU A 12 6.34 -15.76 -9.88
C LEU A 12 4.90 -15.72 -9.34
N LYS A 13 4.45 -14.55 -8.90
CA LYS A 13 3.11 -14.31 -8.40
C LYS A 13 2.54 -13.03 -8.99
N HIS A 14 1.21 -12.94 -9.05
CA HIS A 14 0.51 -11.73 -9.46
C HIS A 14 0.38 -10.79 -8.27
N GLY A 15 1.18 -9.73 -8.25
CA GLY A 15 1.22 -8.72 -7.21
C GLY A 15 2.34 -8.93 -6.16
N PRO A 16 3.11 -7.87 -5.83
CA PRO A 16 4.22 -7.95 -4.88
C PRO A 16 3.78 -8.25 -3.45
N TRP A 17 2.58 -7.83 -3.04
CA TRP A 17 2.08 -8.00 -1.66
C TRP A 17 1.07 -9.13 -1.47
N VAL A 18 0.84 -9.94 -2.52
CA VAL A 18 -0.09 -11.08 -2.47
C VAL A 18 0.60 -12.32 -1.88
N ARG A 19 -0.17 -13.17 -1.21
CA ARG A 19 0.28 -14.47 -0.71
C ARG A 19 0.81 -15.34 -1.85
N CYS A 20 1.98 -15.94 -1.68
CA CYS A 20 2.53 -16.87 -2.67
C CYS A 20 1.67 -18.14 -2.76
N HIS A 21 1.27 -18.52 -3.97
CA HIS A 21 0.46 -19.73 -4.20
C HIS A 21 1.24 -21.04 -3.96
N ARG A 22 2.58 -21.01 -4.02
CA ARG A 22 3.44 -22.19 -3.84
C ARG A 22 3.85 -22.43 -2.38
N CYS A 23 4.34 -21.39 -1.70
CA CYS A 23 4.89 -21.52 -0.34
C CYS A 23 4.06 -20.82 0.74
N GLY A 24 2.99 -20.11 0.37
CA GLY A 24 2.14 -19.39 1.33
C GLY A 24 2.76 -18.12 1.94
N HIS A 25 3.99 -17.74 1.56
CA HIS A 25 4.65 -16.55 2.11
C HIS A 25 3.83 -15.29 1.83
N LEU A 26 3.61 -14.49 2.87
CA LEU A 26 2.91 -13.21 2.80
C LEU A 26 3.80 -12.13 3.44
N PRO A 27 4.14 -11.04 2.73
CA PRO A 27 4.98 -9.99 3.30
C PRO A 27 4.26 -9.25 4.42
N ALA A 28 4.78 -9.36 5.65
CA ALA A 28 4.22 -8.71 6.83
C ALA A 28 4.81 -7.30 7.02
N ASP A 29 6.13 -7.21 7.10
CA ASP A 29 6.84 -5.97 7.42
C ASP A 29 6.98 -5.03 6.22
N VAL A 30 7.14 -3.73 6.50
CA VAL A 30 7.36 -2.72 5.46
C VAL A 30 8.65 -3.00 4.69
N VAL A 31 9.69 -3.50 5.37
CA VAL A 31 10.95 -3.89 4.72
C VAL A 31 10.74 -5.09 3.79
N ASP A 32 9.96 -6.10 4.20
CA ASP A 32 9.69 -7.26 3.35
C ASP A 32 8.82 -6.88 2.14
N LYS A 33 7.84 -5.99 2.35
CA LYS A 33 7.03 -5.40 1.27
C LYS A 33 7.90 -4.62 0.28
N ALA A 34 8.85 -3.83 0.76
CA ALA A 34 9.79 -3.10 -0.10
C ALA A 34 10.64 -4.06 -0.94
N LYS A 35 11.19 -5.12 -0.34
CA LYS A 35 11.97 -6.11 -1.09
C LYS A 35 11.14 -6.80 -2.18
N HIS A 36 9.89 -7.16 -1.87
CA HIS A 36 8.98 -7.76 -2.85
C HIS A 36 8.57 -6.78 -3.97
N GLU A 37 8.43 -5.49 -3.66
CA GLU A 37 8.19 -4.42 -4.64
C GLU A 37 9.38 -4.27 -5.59
N MET A 38 10.61 -4.26 -5.05
CA MET A 38 11.85 -4.19 -5.84
C MET A 38 12.02 -5.39 -6.77
N THR A 39 11.42 -6.54 -6.45
CA THR A 39 11.38 -7.73 -7.32
C THR A 39 10.06 -7.88 -8.06
N SER A 40 9.50 -6.78 -8.55
CA SER A 40 8.29 -6.75 -9.36
C SER A 40 8.54 -6.15 -10.75
N THR A 41 7.57 -6.32 -11.64
CA THR A 41 7.57 -5.74 -13.00
C THR A 41 7.58 -4.21 -12.99
N HIS A 42 7.35 -3.56 -11.85
CA HIS A 42 7.48 -2.11 -11.72
C HIS A 42 8.95 -1.67 -11.70
N CYS A 43 9.86 -2.53 -11.27
CA CYS A 43 11.28 -2.20 -11.13
C CYS A 43 12.17 -2.98 -12.08
N LEU A 44 11.71 -4.13 -12.57
CA LEU A 44 12.51 -5.09 -13.33
C LEU A 44 11.77 -5.58 -14.56
N SER A 45 12.52 -5.94 -15.60
CA SER A 45 11.94 -6.58 -16.77
C SER A 45 11.48 -8.01 -16.46
N GLN A 46 10.58 -8.57 -17.26
CA GLN A 46 10.13 -9.96 -17.08
C GLN A 46 11.29 -10.97 -17.22
N ALA A 47 12.29 -10.66 -18.07
CA ALA A 47 13.49 -11.47 -18.21
C ALA A 47 14.30 -11.48 -16.90
N ASP A 48 14.50 -10.31 -16.28
CA ASP A 48 15.19 -10.20 -15.01
C ASP A 48 14.46 -10.94 -13.89
N LEU A 49 13.13 -10.84 -13.85
CA LEU A 49 12.32 -11.57 -12.87
C LEU A 49 12.49 -13.09 -13.00
N LYS A 50 12.56 -13.63 -14.23
CA LYS A 50 12.83 -15.05 -14.47
C LYS A 50 14.24 -15.45 -14.02
N THR A 51 15.24 -14.62 -14.29
CA THR A 51 16.61 -14.83 -13.81
C THR A 51 16.67 -14.88 -12.29
N ILE A 52 15.99 -13.95 -11.61
CA ILE A 52 15.94 -13.88 -10.14
C ILE A 52 15.19 -15.06 -9.56
N ALA A 53 14.07 -15.44 -10.17
CA ALA A 53 13.32 -16.63 -9.82
C ALA A 53 14.20 -17.88 -9.87
N ALA A 54 14.97 -18.06 -10.95
CA ALA A 54 15.90 -19.17 -11.10
C ALA A 54 17.03 -19.15 -10.05
N GLN A 55 17.59 -17.97 -9.75
CA GLN A 55 18.62 -17.81 -8.71
C GLN A 55 18.12 -18.20 -7.32
N ILE A 56 16.91 -17.77 -6.94
CA ILE A 56 16.33 -18.11 -5.64
C ILE A 56 16.01 -19.61 -5.59
N GLN A 57 15.52 -20.19 -6.68
CA GLN A 57 15.23 -21.62 -6.76
C GLN A 57 16.50 -22.49 -6.69
N SER A 58 17.65 -21.98 -7.15
CA SER A 58 18.95 -22.65 -7.00
C SER A 58 19.58 -22.46 -5.62
N GLY A 59 18.87 -21.83 -4.68
CA GLY A 59 19.33 -21.62 -3.31
C GLY A 59 20.22 -20.39 -3.11
N HIS A 60 20.34 -19.51 -4.12
CA HIS A 60 21.13 -18.29 -4.02
C HIS A 60 20.23 -17.11 -3.61
N PRO A 61 20.30 -16.63 -2.36
CA PRO A 61 19.52 -15.48 -1.92
C PRO A 61 19.99 -14.21 -2.63
N ARG A 62 19.02 -13.38 -3.07
CA ARG A 62 19.33 -12.08 -3.68
C ARG A 62 19.80 -11.10 -2.61
N HIS A 63 20.96 -10.49 -2.85
CA HIS A 63 21.41 -9.35 -2.07
C HIS A 63 20.72 -8.07 -2.55
N PHE A 64 20.22 -7.28 -1.61
CA PHE A 64 19.59 -5.98 -1.90
C PHE A 64 20.51 -4.88 -1.44
N ASP A 65 20.74 -3.89 -2.30
CA ASP A 65 21.48 -2.70 -1.90
C ASP A 65 20.71 -1.96 -0.79
N PRO A 66 21.33 -1.69 0.38
CA PRO A 66 20.63 -1.10 1.52
C PRO A 66 20.13 0.31 1.22
N ARG A 67 20.84 1.11 0.42
CA ARG A 67 20.41 2.47 0.07
C ARG A 67 19.16 2.43 -0.82
N GLN A 68 19.11 1.51 -1.78
CA GLN A 68 17.90 1.31 -2.58
C GLN A 68 16.73 0.84 -1.72
N LEU A 69 16.96 -0.12 -0.82
CA LEU A 69 15.94 -0.62 0.08
C LEU A 69 15.36 0.49 0.97
N GLU A 70 16.21 1.34 1.55
CA GLU A 70 15.79 2.50 2.35
C GLU A 70 14.90 3.46 1.56
N ARG A 71 15.23 3.75 0.30
CA ARG A 71 14.40 4.60 -0.57
C ARG A 71 13.00 4.02 -0.78
N PHE A 72 12.90 2.72 -1.03
CA PHE A 72 11.59 2.05 -1.18
C PHE A 72 10.82 2.01 0.14
N VAL A 73 11.49 1.75 1.26
CA VAL A 73 10.85 1.78 2.60
C VAL A 73 10.31 3.17 2.91
N ALA A 74 11.07 4.23 2.60
CA ALA A 74 10.62 5.60 2.78
C ALA A 74 9.38 5.91 1.91
N ALA A 75 9.40 5.51 0.63
CA ALA A 75 8.28 5.69 -0.28
C ALA A 75 7.00 4.95 0.19
N LEU A 76 7.13 3.70 0.66
CA LEU A 76 5.97 2.95 1.16
C LEU A 76 5.39 3.54 2.46
N ARG A 77 6.23 4.18 3.28
CA ARG A 77 5.77 4.87 4.50
C ARG A 77 4.99 6.13 4.16
N THR A 78 5.45 6.95 3.21
CA THR A 78 4.76 8.19 2.84
C THR A 78 3.40 7.92 2.21
N THR A 79 3.27 6.89 1.35
CA THR A 79 1.97 6.51 0.75
C THR A 79 0.93 6.12 1.80
N ARG A 80 1.32 5.41 2.88
CA ARG A 80 0.39 5.07 3.98
C ARG A 80 -0.06 6.28 4.81
N LEU A 81 0.80 7.29 4.95
CA LEU A 81 0.46 8.48 5.73
C LEU A 81 -0.51 9.39 4.96
N ASP A 82 -0.34 9.49 3.64
CA ASP A 82 -1.26 10.25 2.79
C ASP A 82 -2.69 9.67 2.80
N SER A 83 -2.83 8.34 2.74
CA SER A 83 -4.16 7.70 2.79
C SER A 83 -4.88 7.95 4.12
N ARG A 84 -4.18 7.89 5.26
CA ARG A 84 -4.78 8.17 6.59
C ARG A 84 -5.19 9.64 6.76
N THR A 85 -4.37 10.56 6.24
CA THR A 85 -4.67 12.00 6.33
C THR A 85 -5.93 12.36 5.54
N LYS A 86 -6.12 11.77 4.36
CA LYS A 86 -7.33 11.95 3.54
C LYS A 86 -8.59 11.46 4.26
N GLU A 87 -8.54 10.28 4.88
CA GLU A 87 -9.67 9.75 5.65
C GLU A 87 -10.03 10.66 6.84
N GLN A 88 -9.04 11.17 7.57
CA GLN A 88 -9.28 12.09 8.68
C GLN A 88 -9.85 13.44 8.22
N LEU A 89 -9.39 13.96 7.08
CA LEU A 89 -9.94 15.20 6.52
C LEU A 89 -11.40 15.03 6.08
N VAL A 90 -11.74 13.92 5.41
CA VAL A 90 -13.13 13.62 5.02
C VAL A 90 -14.01 13.49 6.26
N ALA A 91 -13.57 12.76 7.29
CA ALA A 91 -14.31 12.61 8.53
C ALA A 91 -14.55 13.97 9.22
N ASN A 92 -13.56 14.85 9.23
CA ASN A 92 -13.68 16.19 9.81
C ASN A 92 -14.63 17.08 9.01
N VAL A 93 -14.58 17.07 7.67
CA VAL A 93 -15.50 17.84 6.82
C VAL A 93 -16.95 17.39 7.02
N VAL A 94 -17.20 16.07 7.02
CA VAL A 94 -18.54 15.51 7.29
C VAL A 94 -19.03 15.89 8.67
N ARG A 95 -18.19 15.79 9.70
CA ARG A 95 -18.53 16.18 11.08
C ARG A 95 -18.93 17.65 11.18
N TRP A 96 -18.18 18.56 10.56
CA TRP A 96 -18.51 19.99 10.54
C TRP A 96 -19.77 20.29 9.74
N ALA A 97 -20.01 19.61 8.62
CA ALA A 97 -21.24 19.76 7.83
C ALA A 97 -22.49 19.36 8.63
N VAL A 98 -22.42 18.30 9.45
CA VAL A 98 -23.53 17.88 10.33
C VAL A 98 -23.79 18.93 11.43
N ILE A 99 -22.74 19.46 12.06
CA ILE A 99 -22.86 20.48 13.12
C ILE A 99 -23.47 21.77 12.57
N LEU A 100 -23.00 22.25 11.41
CA LEU A 100 -23.49 23.46 10.78
C LEU A 100 -24.90 23.28 10.17
N GLY A 101 -25.21 22.10 9.63
CA GLY A 101 -26.54 21.76 9.12
C GLY A 101 -27.61 21.66 10.20
N ALA A 102 -27.27 21.15 11.40
CA ALA A 102 -28.19 21.09 12.53
C ALA A 102 -28.45 22.46 13.18
N GLY A 103 -27.48 23.38 13.14
CA GLY A 103 -27.64 24.75 13.68
C GLY A 103 -28.53 25.67 12.84
N GLY A 104 -28.60 25.46 11.52
CA GLY A 104 -29.37 26.32 10.61
C GLY A 104 -30.90 26.10 10.64
N GLY A 105 -31.37 24.90 11.02
CA GLY A 105 -32.80 24.58 11.01
C GLY A 105 -33.59 25.13 12.20
N VAL A 106 -32.95 25.29 13.36
CA VAL A 106 -33.65 25.70 14.59
C VAL A 106 -34.00 27.20 14.58
N PHE A 107 -33.19 28.03 13.91
CA PHE A 107 -33.42 29.48 13.85
C PHE A 107 -34.57 29.86 12.90
N TRP A 108 -34.77 29.10 11.81
CA TRP A 108 -35.89 29.33 10.87
C TRP A 108 -37.23 28.81 11.40
N PHE A 109 -37.24 27.69 12.14
CA PHE A 109 -38.49 27.13 12.67
C PHE A 109 -39.12 28.02 13.76
N PHE A 110 -38.31 28.68 14.59
CA PHE A 110 -38.84 29.55 15.66
C PHE A 110 -39.37 30.90 15.13
N HIS A 111 -38.79 31.44 14.04
CA HIS A 111 -39.25 32.71 13.46
C HIS A 111 -40.55 32.58 12.64
N TRP A 112 -40.91 31.38 12.18
CA TRP A 112 -42.20 31.13 11.51
C TRP A 112 -43.37 30.94 12.48
N LEU A 113 -43.11 30.51 13.72
CA LEU A 113 -44.15 30.24 14.73
C LEU A 113 -44.65 31.50 15.47
N THR A 114 -43.96 32.63 15.32
CA THR A 114 -44.29 33.92 15.96
C THR A 114 -44.94 34.93 15.01
N ARG A 115 -45.52 34.47 13.90
CA ARG A 115 -46.26 35.34 12.96
C ARG A 115 -47.68 34.87 12.73
#